data_AF-A0A327UVD5-F1
#
_entry.id   AF-A0A327UVD5-F1
#
_cell.length_a   1.000
_cell.length_b   1.000
_cell.length_c   1.000
_cell.angle_alpha   90.00
_cell.angle_beta   90.00
_cell.angle_gamma   90.00
#
_symmetry.space_group_name_H-M   'P 1'
#
loop_
_entity.id
_entity.type
_entity.pdbx_description
1 polymer ?
#
loop_
_entity_poly.entity_id
_entity_poly.type
_entity_poly.pdbx_seq_one_letter_code
_entity_poly.pdbx_strand_id
1 'polypeptide(L)'
;MRGNAFEARVKADGGTELMRLLHERLGGSGEPPREVATPDLSAAGPEGRAARTALALREATVAGGWALLDHPMLALEVAGSPAYLEPDAVVVHPDGTWTVVEIKSFPMVDGSADASKVGAAARQSAVYVLALERVAEVTDGAQVGHRVLLVCPKDFSNLPAASVVDVRKQRAVTRRQLTRLTRVEEIAAALPEGATFDPERSPEDLETAVESVAAAYAPECLSACELAFHCRSRARAEGAVEALGRGVRGELGGLTTVAGVLAAAAGKEGDPADPAVAALRRAAALRAEALEGRVACR
;
A
#
# COMPACT_ATOMS: atom_id res chain seq x y z
N MET A 1 -10.10 -1.65 19.77
CA MET A 1 -9.98 -2.41 21.04
C MET A 1 -9.84 -3.92 20.84
N ARG A 2 -10.67 -4.60 20.03
CA ARG A 2 -10.54 -6.06 19.79
C ARG A 2 -9.25 -6.50 19.09
N GLY A 3 -8.70 -5.67 18.19
CA GLY A 3 -7.44 -5.99 17.47
C GLY A 3 -6.22 -6.08 18.38
N ASN A 4 -5.96 -5.03 19.17
CA ASN A 4 -4.81 -4.99 20.08
C ASN A 4 -4.86 -6.11 21.13
N ALA A 5 -6.05 -6.48 21.61
CA ALA A 5 -6.21 -7.59 22.54
C ALA A 5 -5.91 -8.95 21.91
N PHE A 6 -6.27 -9.15 20.62
CA PHE A 6 -5.92 -10.35 19.89
C PHE A 6 -4.41 -10.45 19.67
N GLU A 7 -3.81 -9.35 19.20
CA GLU A 7 -2.38 -9.26 18.96
C GLU A 7 -1.56 -9.51 20.24
N ALA A 8 -1.91 -8.84 21.35
CA ALA A 8 -1.26 -9.05 22.64
C ALA A 8 -1.32 -10.52 23.08
N ARG A 9 -2.41 -11.24 22.79
CA ARG A 9 -2.46 -12.68 23.08
C ARG A 9 -1.58 -13.49 22.13
N VAL A 10 -1.55 -13.19 20.84
CA VAL A 10 -0.67 -13.89 19.88
C VAL A 10 0.79 -13.79 20.31
N LYS A 11 1.17 -12.64 20.87
CA LYS A 11 2.53 -12.33 21.32
C LYS A 11 2.79 -12.65 22.80
N ALA A 12 1.80 -13.14 23.54
CA ALA A 12 1.96 -13.54 24.93
C ALA A 12 3.01 -14.67 25.08
N ASP A 13 3.56 -14.81 26.28
CA ASP A 13 4.54 -15.85 26.62
C ASP A 13 5.73 -15.89 25.64
N GLY A 14 6.26 -14.71 25.31
CA GLY A 14 7.39 -14.54 24.37
C GLY A 14 7.06 -14.95 22.93
N GLY A 15 5.77 -14.97 22.55
CA GLY A 15 5.33 -15.39 21.23
C GLY A 15 5.37 -16.90 21.01
N THR A 16 5.30 -17.72 22.07
CA THR A 16 5.37 -19.19 21.97
C THR A 16 4.39 -19.77 20.94
N GLU A 17 3.12 -19.35 20.99
CA GLU A 17 2.09 -19.82 20.05
C GLU A 17 2.31 -19.30 18.62
N LEU A 18 2.81 -18.07 18.47
CA LEU A 18 3.21 -17.51 17.19
C LEU A 18 4.34 -18.33 16.54
N MET A 19 5.37 -18.67 17.31
CA MET A 19 6.51 -19.44 16.86
C MET A 19 6.13 -20.89 16.54
N ARG A 20 5.21 -21.49 17.31
CA ARG A 20 4.62 -22.80 16.99
C ARG A 20 3.92 -22.78 15.63
N LEU A 21 3.05 -21.80 15.40
CA LEU A 21 2.33 -21.63 14.13
C LEU A 21 3.28 -21.35 12.96
N LEU A 22 4.30 -20.52 13.17
CA LEU A 22 5.31 -20.24 12.15
C LEU A 22 6.08 -21.51 11.77
N HIS A 23 6.54 -22.27 12.76
CA HIS A 23 7.28 -23.52 12.52
C HIS A 23 6.42 -24.56 11.81
N GLU A 24 5.16 -24.75 12.22
CA GLU A 24 4.21 -25.66 11.57
C GLU A 24 4.03 -25.35 10.07
N ARG A 25 4.08 -24.07 9.69
CA ARG A 25 3.78 -23.60 8.33
C ARG A 25 5.01 -23.38 7.45
N LEU A 26 6.13 -22.96 8.05
CA LEU A 26 7.33 -22.44 7.37
C LEU A 26 8.63 -23.03 7.92
N GLY A 27 8.59 -23.84 8.99
CA GLY A 27 9.78 -24.43 9.62
C GLY A 27 10.42 -25.59 8.86
N GLY A 28 9.74 -26.12 7.83
CA GLY A 28 10.24 -27.24 7.03
C GLY A 28 10.47 -28.50 7.87
N SER A 29 11.60 -29.18 7.65
CA SER A 29 12.05 -30.33 8.45
C SER A 29 13.05 -29.95 9.55
N GLY A 30 13.23 -28.65 9.82
CA GLY A 30 14.15 -28.16 10.84
C GLY A 30 13.68 -28.48 12.26
N GLU A 31 14.54 -28.23 13.26
CA GLU A 31 14.14 -28.38 14.65
C GLU A 31 13.12 -27.29 15.06
N PRO A 32 12.10 -27.64 15.85
CA PRO A 32 11.15 -26.68 16.38
C PRO A 32 11.84 -25.68 17.32
N PRO A 33 11.37 -24.43 17.38
CA PRO A 33 11.91 -23.42 18.29
C PRO A 33 11.75 -23.89 19.74
N ARG A 34 12.88 -24.08 20.45
CA ARG A 34 12.92 -24.39 21.89
C ARG A 34 13.23 -23.15 22.73
N GLU A 35 14.21 -22.38 22.28
CA GLU A 35 14.56 -21.07 22.82
C GLU A 35 14.48 -20.05 21.69
N VAL A 36 13.82 -18.92 21.94
CA VAL A 36 13.60 -17.84 20.97
C VAL A 36 14.12 -16.55 21.57
N ALA A 37 15.10 -15.94 20.92
CA ALA A 37 15.63 -14.66 21.35
C ALA A 37 14.63 -13.53 21.03
N THR A 38 14.35 -12.66 22.01
CA THR A 38 13.49 -11.48 21.85
C THR A 38 14.30 -10.22 22.14
N PRO A 39 15.08 -9.71 21.17
CA PRO A 39 15.96 -8.57 21.39
C PRO A 39 15.17 -7.29 21.69
N ASP A 40 15.68 -6.45 22.59
CA ASP A 40 15.13 -5.11 22.81
C ASP A 40 15.41 -4.20 21.60
N LEU A 41 14.34 -3.63 21.06
CA LEU A 41 14.35 -2.75 19.88
C LEU A 41 14.14 -1.27 20.25
N SER A 42 14.16 -0.94 21.54
CA SER A 42 14.03 0.42 22.03
C SER A 42 15.19 1.32 21.59
N ALA A 43 14.86 2.53 21.16
CA ALA A 43 15.80 3.59 20.80
C ALA A 43 15.05 4.92 20.63
N ALA A 44 15.79 6.03 20.59
CA ALA A 44 15.23 7.35 20.39
C ALA A 44 14.73 7.55 18.94
N GLY A 45 13.44 7.84 18.81
CA GLY A 45 12.80 8.17 17.54
C GLY A 45 12.76 7.01 16.52
N PRO A 46 12.06 7.22 15.38
CA PRO A 46 11.94 6.19 14.34
C PRO A 46 13.28 5.78 13.72
N GLU A 47 14.18 6.74 13.50
CA GLU A 47 15.52 6.49 12.94
C GLU A 47 16.37 5.61 13.85
N GLY A 48 16.44 5.96 15.15
CA GLY A 48 17.17 5.18 16.13
C GLY A 48 16.61 3.75 16.26
N ARG A 49 15.27 3.60 16.26
CA ARG A 49 14.63 2.27 16.28
C ARG A 49 14.95 1.47 15.02
N ALA A 50 15.00 2.11 13.85
CA ALA A 50 15.38 1.45 12.60
C ALA A 50 16.84 0.97 12.62
N ALA A 51 17.76 1.79 13.12
CA ALA A 51 19.15 1.41 13.30
C ALA A 51 19.30 0.26 14.31
N ARG A 52 18.59 0.31 15.45
CA ARG A 52 18.60 -0.75 16.47
C ARG A 52 18.04 -2.06 15.91
N THR A 53 16.95 -2.00 15.16
CA THR A 53 16.33 -3.15 14.48
C THR A 53 17.31 -3.80 13.49
N ALA A 54 17.98 -3.00 12.66
CA ALA A 54 18.97 -3.52 11.72
C ALA A 54 20.13 -4.22 12.43
N LEU A 55 20.58 -3.70 13.58
CA LEU A 55 21.58 -4.36 14.41
C LEU A 55 21.06 -5.68 14.99
N ALA A 56 19.85 -5.71 15.55
CA ALA A 56 19.25 -6.91 16.11
C ALA A 56 19.07 -8.03 15.07
N LEU A 57 18.68 -7.67 13.83
CA LEU A 57 18.59 -8.62 12.71
C LEU A 57 19.96 -9.25 12.38
N ARG A 58 21.04 -8.44 12.37
CA ARG A 58 22.40 -8.93 12.16
C ARG A 58 22.86 -9.86 13.28
N GLU A 59 22.68 -9.44 14.53
CA GLU A 59 23.04 -10.20 15.73
C GLU A 59 22.32 -11.56 15.75
N ALA A 60 21.01 -11.57 15.48
CA ALA A 60 20.21 -12.80 15.43
C ALA A 60 20.65 -13.74 14.29
N THR A 61 20.97 -13.18 13.11
CA THR A 61 21.45 -13.97 11.96
C THR A 61 22.79 -14.64 12.28
N VAL A 62 23.73 -13.91 12.89
CA VAL A 62 25.04 -14.45 13.31
C VAL A 62 24.91 -15.50 14.40
N ALA A 63 23.95 -15.34 15.32
CA ALA A 63 23.72 -16.31 16.39
C ALA A 63 23.22 -17.67 15.87
N GLY A 64 22.63 -17.73 14.67
CA GLY A 64 22.18 -18.98 14.05
C GLY A 64 21.04 -19.69 14.81
N GLY A 65 20.30 -18.96 15.64
CA GLY A 65 19.16 -19.44 16.41
C GLY A 65 17.85 -18.79 15.98
N TRP A 66 16.74 -19.22 16.60
CA TRP A 66 15.45 -18.56 16.39
C TRP A 66 15.42 -17.22 17.13
N ALA A 67 14.97 -16.16 16.44
CA ALA A 67 14.69 -14.88 17.07
C ALA A 67 13.34 -14.31 16.61
N LEU A 68 12.62 -13.69 17.55
CA LEU A 68 11.37 -12.98 17.31
C LEU A 68 11.58 -11.49 17.63
N LEU A 69 11.58 -10.66 16.59
CA LEU A 69 11.58 -9.22 16.72
C LEU A 69 10.12 -8.75 16.76
N ASP A 70 9.69 -8.26 17.92
CA ASP A 70 8.35 -7.70 18.13
C ASP A 70 8.33 -6.21 17.77
N HIS A 71 7.40 -5.80 16.90
CA HIS A 71 7.31 -4.44 16.37
C HIS A 71 8.66 -3.84 15.94
N PRO A 72 9.41 -4.49 15.03
CA PRO A 72 10.63 -3.91 14.51
C PRO A 72 10.34 -2.64 13.73
N MET A 73 11.25 -1.66 13.78
CA MET A 73 11.16 -0.49 12.92
C MET A 73 12.05 -0.70 11.70
N LEU A 74 11.50 -0.56 10.51
CA LEU A 74 12.22 -0.68 9.24
C LEU A 74 12.19 0.65 8.51
N ALA A 75 13.26 0.97 7.78
CA ALA A 75 13.32 2.15 6.94
C ALA A 75 13.22 1.76 5.46
N LEU A 76 12.37 2.45 4.72
CA LEU A 76 12.26 2.34 3.27
C LEU A 76 12.21 3.73 2.67
N GLU A 77 13.01 3.98 1.65
CA GLU A 77 12.95 5.23 0.90
C GLU A 77 11.71 5.25 0.01
N VAL A 78 10.90 6.29 0.14
CA VAL A 78 9.70 6.55 -0.65
C VAL A 78 9.82 7.94 -1.25
N ALA A 79 9.95 8.01 -2.57
CA ALA A 79 10.07 9.28 -3.30
C ALA A 79 11.20 10.19 -2.79
N GLY A 80 12.33 9.63 -2.37
CA GLY A 80 13.50 10.38 -1.85
C GLY A 80 13.48 10.64 -0.34
N SER A 81 12.38 10.35 0.35
CA SER A 81 12.25 10.54 1.81
C SER A 81 12.20 9.21 2.57
N PRO A 82 12.77 9.11 3.79
CA PRO A 82 12.65 7.90 4.60
C PRO A 82 11.22 7.74 5.12
N ALA A 83 10.62 6.59 4.85
CA ALA A 83 9.40 6.11 5.49
C ALA A 83 9.77 5.05 6.52
N TYR A 84 9.25 5.22 7.74
CA TYR A 84 9.44 4.29 8.84
C TYR A 84 8.22 3.38 8.96
N LEU A 85 8.50 2.08 9.01
CA LEU A 85 7.54 1.00 8.87
C LEU A 85 7.64 0.07 10.06
N GLU A 86 6.50 -0.26 10.66
CA GLU A 86 6.44 -1.17 11.82
C GLU A 86 5.60 -2.40 11.42
N PRO A 87 6.23 -3.52 11.00
CA PRO A 87 5.54 -4.81 10.89
C PRO A 87 5.10 -5.29 12.27
N ASP A 88 4.11 -6.19 12.33
CA ASP A 88 3.67 -6.74 13.62
C ASP A 88 4.79 -7.59 14.26
N ALA A 89 5.50 -8.41 13.46
CA ALA A 89 6.75 -9.04 13.87
C ALA A 89 7.63 -9.47 12.69
N VAL A 90 8.91 -9.71 12.97
CA VAL A 90 9.85 -10.37 12.04
C VAL A 90 10.54 -11.51 12.78
N VAL A 91 10.59 -12.69 12.16
CA VAL A 91 11.26 -13.87 12.70
C VAL A 91 12.52 -14.18 11.92
N VAL A 92 13.64 -14.35 12.64
CA VAL A 92 14.90 -14.85 12.08
C VAL A 92 14.97 -16.35 12.34
N HIS A 93 15.15 -17.11 11.27
CA HIS A 93 15.33 -18.55 11.29
C HIS A 93 16.81 -18.91 11.50
N PRO A 94 17.11 -20.11 12.03
CA PRO A 94 18.49 -20.59 12.18
C PRO A 94 19.32 -20.61 10.89
N ASP A 95 18.67 -20.72 9.73
CA ASP A 95 19.31 -20.73 8.41
C ASP A 95 19.56 -19.32 7.83
N GLY A 96 19.26 -18.26 8.60
CA GLY A 96 19.40 -16.87 8.17
C GLY A 96 18.19 -16.31 7.41
N THR A 97 17.12 -17.10 7.23
CA THR A 97 15.88 -16.61 6.61
C THR A 97 15.12 -15.66 7.54
N TRP A 98 14.69 -14.52 7.03
CA TRP A 98 13.84 -13.55 7.73
C TRP A 98 12.41 -13.63 7.20
N THR A 99 11.46 -13.91 8.08
CA THR A 99 10.04 -14.05 7.77
C THR A 99 9.24 -12.93 8.40
N VAL A 100 8.49 -12.17 7.58
CA VAL A 100 7.51 -11.19 8.06
C VAL A 100 6.29 -11.91 8.60
N VAL A 101 5.78 -11.45 9.74
CA VAL A 101 4.53 -11.91 10.33
C VAL A 101 3.56 -10.73 10.44
N GLU A 102 2.38 -10.91 9.86
CA GLU A 102 1.27 -9.97 9.96
C GLU A 102 0.15 -10.55 10.82
N ILE A 103 -0.33 -9.78 11.78
CA ILE A 103 -1.41 -10.15 12.69
C ILE A 103 -2.62 -9.28 12.36
N LYS A 104 -3.73 -9.91 11.97
CA LYS A 104 -4.97 -9.20 11.63
C LYS A 104 -6.14 -9.72 12.44
N SER A 105 -7.08 -8.83 12.74
CA SER A 105 -8.23 -9.12 13.61
C SER A 105 -9.48 -9.64 12.88
N PHE A 106 -9.42 -9.80 11.56
CA PHE A 106 -10.50 -10.46 10.82
C PHE A 106 -10.37 -11.99 10.93
N PRO A 107 -11.47 -12.74 11.01
CA PRO A 107 -11.40 -14.18 11.20
C PRO A 107 -10.96 -14.93 9.93
N MET A 108 -10.30 -16.06 10.13
CA MET A 108 -10.19 -17.15 9.16
C MET A 108 -11.30 -18.16 9.45
N VAL A 109 -12.27 -18.27 8.57
CA VAL A 109 -13.40 -19.20 8.69
C VAL A 109 -13.07 -20.45 7.89
N ASP A 110 -13.14 -21.62 8.53
CA ASP A 110 -12.84 -22.92 7.91
C ASP A 110 -11.46 -22.94 7.22
N GLY A 111 -10.48 -22.27 7.84
CA GLY A 111 -9.11 -22.19 7.34
C GLY A 111 -8.87 -21.17 6.22
N SER A 112 -9.88 -20.38 5.84
CA SER A 112 -9.78 -19.37 4.80
C SER A 112 -10.17 -17.98 5.32
N ALA A 113 -9.40 -16.96 4.95
CA ALA A 113 -9.77 -15.57 5.18
C ALA A 113 -10.37 -14.95 3.90
N ASP A 114 -11.12 -13.87 4.07
CA ASP A 114 -11.63 -13.06 2.96
C ASP A 114 -10.49 -12.63 2.03
N ALA A 115 -10.62 -12.95 0.74
CA ALA A 115 -9.57 -12.75 -0.25
C ALA A 115 -9.15 -11.27 -0.42
N SER A 116 -10.09 -10.33 -0.24
CA SER A 116 -9.79 -8.90 -0.31
C SER A 116 -8.90 -8.46 0.86
N LYS A 117 -9.19 -8.96 2.06
CA LYS A 117 -8.41 -8.70 3.27
C LYS A 117 -7.03 -9.36 3.23
N VAL A 118 -6.94 -10.61 2.75
CA VAL A 118 -5.65 -11.28 2.51
C VAL A 118 -4.84 -10.51 1.48
N GLY A 119 -5.46 -10.05 0.39
CA GLY A 119 -4.81 -9.24 -0.63
C GLY A 119 -4.29 -7.90 -0.10
N ALA A 120 -5.00 -7.27 0.85
CA ALA A 120 -4.54 -6.07 1.53
C ALA A 120 -3.34 -6.36 2.44
N ALA A 121 -3.40 -7.40 3.26
CA ALA A 121 -2.27 -7.83 4.10
C ALA A 121 -1.04 -8.16 3.23
N ALA A 122 -1.21 -8.89 2.12
CA ALA A 122 -0.12 -9.21 1.19
C ALA A 122 0.57 -7.96 0.61
N ARG A 123 -0.20 -6.91 0.29
CA ARG A 123 0.36 -5.63 -0.18
C ARG A 123 1.15 -4.92 0.92
N GLN A 124 0.65 -4.94 2.15
CA GLN A 124 1.34 -4.37 3.30
C GLN A 124 2.65 -5.11 3.57
N SER A 125 2.61 -6.44 3.68
CA SER A 125 3.81 -7.26 3.90
C SER A 125 4.84 -7.14 2.80
N ALA A 126 4.42 -6.93 1.54
CA ALA A 126 5.35 -6.68 0.44
C ALA A 126 6.21 -5.43 0.65
N VAL A 127 5.68 -4.38 1.29
CA VAL A 127 6.45 -3.18 1.65
C VAL A 127 7.49 -3.53 2.73
N TYR A 128 7.11 -4.30 3.74
CA TYR A 128 8.03 -4.76 4.79
C TYR A 128 9.15 -5.65 4.26
N VAL A 129 8.82 -6.58 3.35
CA VAL A 129 9.81 -7.41 2.65
C VAL A 129 10.81 -6.53 1.88
N LEU A 130 10.35 -5.50 1.16
CA LEU A 130 11.25 -4.57 0.45
C LEU A 130 12.16 -3.79 1.41
N ALA A 131 11.66 -3.41 2.58
CA ALA A 131 12.46 -2.73 3.59
C ALA A 131 13.51 -3.65 4.21
N LEU A 132 13.15 -4.91 4.51
CA LEU A 132 14.06 -5.94 5.01
C LEU A 132 15.16 -6.26 3.99
N GLU A 133 14.83 -6.31 2.69
CA GLU A 133 15.83 -6.61 1.63
C GLU A 133 16.99 -5.62 1.66
N ARG A 134 16.76 -4.33 1.95
CA ARG A 134 17.84 -3.33 2.08
C ARG A 134 18.78 -3.62 3.25
N VAL A 135 18.25 -4.18 4.34
CA VAL A 135 19.06 -4.58 5.51
C VAL A 135 19.80 -5.89 5.23
N ALA A 136 19.15 -6.83 4.55
CA ALA A 136 19.73 -8.12 4.18
C ALA A 136 20.86 -7.97 3.15
N GLU A 137 20.76 -7.03 2.21
CA GLU A 137 21.80 -6.74 1.20
C GLU A 137 23.19 -6.45 1.81
N VAL A 138 23.23 -5.95 3.05
CA VAL A 138 24.46 -5.64 3.79
C VAL A 138 24.68 -6.55 5.00
N THR A 139 23.92 -7.64 5.12
CA THR A 139 24.02 -8.60 6.23
C THR A 139 24.39 -9.96 5.67
N ASP A 140 25.61 -10.41 5.97
CA ASP A 140 26.08 -11.71 5.48
C ASP A 140 25.24 -12.86 6.07
N GLY A 141 24.92 -13.84 5.23
CA GLY A 141 24.05 -14.97 5.58
C GLY A 141 22.55 -14.65 5.70
N ALA A 142 22.11 -13.39 5.57
CA ALA A 142 20.69 -13.05 5.63
C ALA A 142 19.96 -13.31 4.31
N GLN A 143 18.76 -13.89 4.39
CA GLN A 143 17.84 -14.00 3.25
C GLN A 143 16.43 -13.57 3.63
N VAL A 144 15.78 -12.73 2.83
CA VAL A 144 14.40 -12.34 3.09
C VAL A 144 13.42 -13.32 2.44
N GLY A 145 12.62 -14.00 3.25
CA GLY A 145 11.56 -14.88 2.78
C GLY A 145 10.44 -14.11 2.09
N HIS A 146 9.94 -14.62 0.95
CA HIS A 146 8.79 -14.02 0.24
C HIS A 146 7.46 -14.73 0.54
N ARG A 147 7.48 -15.70 1.46
CA ARG A 147 6.29 -16.32 2.03
C ARG A 147 6.13 -15.78 3.45
N VAL A 148 5.13 -14.94 3.65
CA VAL A 148 4.87 -14.28 4.94
C VAL A 148 3.83 -15.07 5.72
N LEU A 149 3.86 -14.97 7.04
CA LEU A 149 2.87 -15.58 7.91
C LEU A 149 1.76 -14.58 8.21
N LEU A 150 0.53 -14.88 7.81
CA LEU A 150 -0.66 -14.13 8.20
C LEU A 150 -1.33 -14.86 9.36
N VAL A 151 -1.45 -14.19 10.51
CA VAL A 151 -2.08 -14.71 11.72
C VAL A 151 -3.41 -14.00 11.96
N CYS A 152 -4.47 -14.77 12.12
CA CYS A 152 -5.83 -14.29 12.29
C CYS A 152 -6.56 -15.11 13.37
N PRO A 153 -7.64 -14.57 13.97
CA PRO A 153 -8.56 -15.37 14.77
C PRO A 153 -9.10 -16.56 13.98
N LYS A 154 -9.13 -17.72 14.60
CA LYS A 154 -9.72 -18.94 14.06
C LYS A 154 -11.23 -18.92 14.26
N ASP A 155 -11.97 -19.02 13.17
CA ASP A 155 -13.43 -19.03 13.12
C ASP A 155 -14.00 -17.83 13.91
N PHE A 156 -14.92 -18.08 14.85
CA PHE A 156 -15.48 -17.06 15.74
C PHE A 156 -14.82 -17.06 17.14
N SER A 157 -13.69 -17.75 17.27
CA SER A 157 -12.93 -17.81 18.52
C SER A 157 -11.84 -16.76 18.55
N ASN A 158 -11.31 -16.50 19.75
CA ASN A 158 -10.02 -15.88 19.85
C ASN A 158 -8.94 -16.97 20.03
N LEU A 159 -8.83 -17.93 19.13
CA LEU A 159 -7.63 -18.76 19.03
C LEU A 159 -6.87 -18.31 17.79
N PRO A 160 -5.53 -18.24 17.80
CA PRO A 160 -4.79 -17.89 16.61
C PRO A 160 -4.79 -19.05 15.62
N ALA A 161 -4.92 -18.73 14.34
CA ALA A 161 -4.60 -19.61 13.24
C ALA A 161 -3.65 -18.85 12.29
N ALA A 162 -2.89 -19.59 11.49
CA ALA A 162 -1.97 -19.00 10.52
C ALA A 162 -2.18 -19.54 9.10
N SER A 163 -1.99 -18.65 8.13
CA SER A 163 -1.95 -18.93 6.70
C SER A 163 -0.67 -18.35 6.09
N VAL A 164 -0.13 -19.03 5.08
CA VAL A 164 1.08 -18.58 4.37
C VAL A 164 0.68 -17.83 3.12
N VAL A 165 1.20 -16.61 2.96
CA VAL A 165 0.91 -15.76 1.82
C VAL A 165 2.19 -15.51 1.02
N ASP A 166 2.19 -15.89 -0.25
CA ASP A 166 3.28 -15.56 -1.18
C ASP A 166 3.10 -14.12 -1.67
N VAL A 167 4.10 -13.27 -1.41
CA VAL A 167 4.04 -11.83 -1.72
C VAL A 167 4.90 -11.44 -2.90
N ARG A 168 5.47 -12.38 -3.67
CA ARG A 168 6.37 -12.08 -4.80
C ARG A 168 5.72 -11.17 -5.83
N LYS A 169 4.44 -11.40 -6.15
CA LYS A 169 3.67 -10.57 -7.09
C LYS A 169 3.50 -9.14 -6.57
N GLN A 170 3.05 -9.00 -5.32
CA GLN A 170 2.82 -7.71 -4.67
C GLN A 170 4.12 -6.93 -4.55
N ARG A 171 5.20 -7.59 -4.10
CA ARG A 171 6.56 -7.04 -4.03
C ARG A 171 7.02 -6.49 -5.37
N ALA A 172 6.87 -7.25 -6.46
CA ALA A 172 7.28 -6.82 -7.79
C ALA A 172 6.51 -5.56 -8.25
N VAL A 173 5.20 -5.50 -7.99
CA VAL A 173 4.37 -4.33 -8.30
C VAL A 173 4.78 -3.13 -7.45
N THR A 174 4.89 -3.30 -6.12
CA THR A 174 5.27 -2.25 -5.19
C THR A 174 6.64 -1.67 -5.53
N ARG A 175 7.64 -2.52 -5.80
CA ARG A 175 8.97 -2.07 -6.22
C ARG A 175 8.89 -1.19 -7.47
N ARG A 176 8.18 -1.66 -8.51
CA ARG A 176 8.02 -0.89 -9.76
C ARG A 176 7.34 0.45 -9.51
N GLN A 177 6.37 0.51 -8.62
CA GLN A 177 5.71 1.77 -8.25
C GLN A 177 6.69 2.70 -7.54
N LEU A 178 7.39 2.22 -6.51
CA LEU A 178 8.37 3.02 -5.77
C LEU A 178 9.46 3.61 -6.68
N THR A 179 9.99 2.83 -7.62
CA THR A 179 11.01 3.30 -8.59
C THR A 179 10.51 4.36 -9.57
N ARG A 180 9.20 4.57 -9.68
CA ARG A 180 8.56 5.50 -10.62
C ARG A 180 7.90 6.68 -9.90
N LEU A 181 7.97 6.72 -8.58
CA LEU A 181 7.43 7.86 -7.84
C LEU A 181 8.24 9.09 -8.20
N THR A 182 7.53 10.15 -8.58
CA THR A 182 8.10 11.50 -8.62
C THR A 182 8.64 11.82 -7.24
N ARG A 183 9.87 12.34 -7.19
CA ARG A 183 10.53 12.68 -5.94
C ARG A 183 9.72 13.73 -5.18
N VAL A 184 9.72 13.66 -3.84
CA VAL A 184 9.02 14.64 -3.00
C VAL A 184 9.55 16.04 -3.27
N GLU A 185 10.85 16.19 -3.52
CA GLU A 185 11.45 17.50 -3.82
C GLU A 185 10.95 18.05 -5.17
N GLU A 186 10.72 17.19 -6.16
CA GLU A 186 10.15 17.59 -7.45
C GLU A 186 8.66 17.97 -7.31
N ILE A 187 7.91 17.25 -6.47
CA ILE A 187 6.52 17.61 -6.16
C ILE A 187 6.48 18.96 -5.43
N ALA A 188 7.36 19.16 -4.45
CA ALA A 188 7.44 20.40 -3.68
C ALA A 188 7.85 21.59 -4.56
N ALA A 189 8.74 21.39 -5.54
CA ALA A 189 9.14 22.43 -6.49
C ALA A 189 8.01 22.87 -7.43
N ALA A 190 6.95 22.07 -7.59
CA ALA A 190 5.76 22.44 -8.37
C ALA A 190 4.74 23.25 -7.55
N LEU A 191 4.93 23.40 -6.24
CA LEU A 191 4.05 24.18 -5.39
C LEU A 191 4.30 25.69 -5.56
N PRO A 192 3.27 26.53 -5.37
CA PRO A 192 3.45 27.98 -5.34
C PRO A 192 4.48 28.41 -4.28
N GLU A 193 5.23 29.47 -4.58
CA GLU A 193 6.20 30.03 -3.63
C GLU A 193 5.50 30.43 -2.32
N GLY A 194 6.04 30.01 -1.19
CA GLY A 194 5.47 30.26 0.14
C GLY A 194 4.30 29.36 0.53
N ALA A 195 3.87 28.42 -0.32
CA ALA A 195 2.85 27.44 0.05
C ALA A 195 3.32 26.55 1.21
N THR A 196 2.46 26.41 2.22
CA THR A 196 2.69 25.52 3.37
C THR A 196 1.39 24.83 3.75
N PHE A 197 1.50 23.56 4.14
CA PHE A 197 0.39 22.74 4.64
C PHE A 197 0.62 22.36 6.11
N ASP A 198 1.39 23.17 6.83
CA ASP A 198 1.68 22.98 8.24
C ASP A 198 0.40 23.10 9.09
N PRO A 199 -0.02 22.03 9.79
CA PRO A 199 -1.25 22.03 10.57
C PRO A 199 -1.25 23.02 11.74
N GLU A 200 -0.11 23.62 12.09
CA GLU A 200 -0.01 24.68 13.12
C GLU A 200 -0.42 26.07 12.60
N ARG A 201 -0.63 26.24 11.28
CA ARG A 201 -1.12 27.50 10.68
C ARG A 201 -2.59 27.75 10.99
N SER A 202 -3.02 29.00 10.78
CA SER A 202 -4.44 29.33 10.92
C SER A 202 -5.28 28.58 9.87
N PRO A 203 -6.56 28.29 10.16
CA PRO A 203 -7.46 27.69 9.19
C PRO A 203 -7.53 28.45 7.87
N GLU A 204 -7.51 29.79 7.91
CA GLU A 204 -7.58 30.65 6.72
C GLU A 204 -6.32 30.54 5.85
N ASP A 205 -5.15 30.43 6.47
CA ASP A 205 -3.88 30.22 5.76
C ASP A 205 -3.86 28.84 5.09
N LEU A 206 -4.35 27.81 5.78
CA LEU A 206 -4.44 26.45 5.24
C LEU A 206 -5.46 26.36 4.10
N GLU A 207 -6.60 27.03 4.21
CA GLU A 207 -7.58 27.12 3.13
C GLU A 207 -6.98 27.80 1.90
N THR A 208 -6.29 28.93 2.09
CA THR A 208 -5.59 29.63 1.00
C THR A 208 -4.54 28.73 0.33
N ALA A 209 -3.76 27.98 1.12
CA ALA A 209 -2.76 27.05 0.60
C ALA A 209 -3.42 25.92 -0.23
N VAL A 210 -4.50 25.33 0.27
CA VAL A 210 -5.26 24.29 -0.45
C VAL A 210 -5.88 24.84 -1.73
N GLU A 211 -6.40 26.06 -1.74
CA GLU A 211 -6.97 26.69 -2.93
C GLU A 211 -5.92 27.06 -3.99
N SER A 212 -4.66 27.25 -3.58
CA SER A 212 -3.55 27.62 -4.47
C SER A 212 -3.02 26.46 -5.32
N VAL A 213 -3.40 25.21 -5.01
CA VAL A 213 -2.93 24.01 -5.73
C VAL A 213 -4.02 23.39 -6.59
N ALA A 214 -3.62 22.74 -7.68
CA ALA A 214 -4.55 22.08 -8.59
C ALA A 214 -5.25 20.88 -7.91
N ALA A 215 -6.57 20.77 -8.11
CA ALA A 215 -7.36 19.69 -7.55
C ALA A 215 -7.13 18.38 -8.31
N ALA A 216 -6.55 17.38 -7.64
CA ALA A 216 -6.33 16.05 -8.19
C ALA A 216 -7.44 15.05 -7.76
N TYR A 217 -8.67 15.29 -8.20
CA TYR A 217 -9.81 14.42 -7.83
C TYR A 217 -9.84 13.11 -8.62
N ALA A 218 -10.19 12.01 -7.96
CA ALA A 218 -10.70 10.79 -8.59
C ALA A 218 -11.88 10.25 -7.77
N PRO A 219 -12.84 9.50 -8.37
CA PRO A 219 -14.01 9.01 -7.65
C PRO A 219 -13.72 8.20 -6.39
N GLU A 220 -12.59 7.46 -6.36
CA GLU A 220 -12.21 6.65 -5.22
C GLU A 220 -11.90 7.50 -3.98
N CYS A 221 -11.51 8.77 -4.16
CA CYS A 221 -11.21 9.72 -3.08
C CYS A 221 -12.38 9.87 -2.11
N LEU A 222 -13.64 9.75 -2.56
CA LEU A 222 -14.83 9.86 -1.71
C LEU A 222 -14.86 8.85 -0.55
N SER A 223 -14.07 7.78 -0.64
CA SER A 223 -13.98 6.74 0.39
C SER A 223 -12.74 6.85 1.29
N ALA A 224 -11.78 7.71 0.93
CA ALA A 224 -10.42 7.65 1.48
C ALA A 224 -9.78 9.02 1.79
N CYS A 225 -10.39 10.14 1.38
CA CYS A 225 -9.80 11.46 1.51
C CYS A 225 -10.85 12.47 2.01
N GLU A 226 -10.54 13.15 3.12
CA GLU A 226 -11.40 14.18 3.72
C GLU A 226 -11.58 15.40 2.79
N LEU A 227 -10.61 15.69 1.93
CA LEU A 227 -10.68 16.77 0.93
C LEU A 227 -11.43 16.39 -0.35
N ALA A 228 -11.99 15.18 -0.45
CA ALA A 228 -12.59 14.69 -1.69
C ALA A 228 -13.70 15.59 -2.24
N PHE A 229 -14.53 16.19 -1.37
CA PHE A 229 -15.59 17.10 -1.79
C PHE A 229 -15.05 18.40 -2.38
N HIS A 230 -13.99 18.96 -1.78
CA HIS A 230 -13.32 20.15 -2.29
C HIS A 230 -12.76 19.87 -3.70
N CYS A 231 -11.92 18.84 -3.84
CA CYS A 231 -11.32 18.51 -5.12
C CYS A 231 -12.36 18.14 -6.18
N ARG A 232 -13.46 17.46 -5.80
CA ARG A 232 -14.58 17.14 -6.70
C ARG A 232 -15.28 18.39 -7.21
N SER A 233 -15.49 19.37 -6.34
CA SER A 233 -16.13 20.64 -6.70
C SER A 233 -15.29 21.38 -7.74
N ARG A 234 -13.98 21.48 -7.50
CA ARG A 234 -13.01 22.10 -8.44
C ARG A 234 -12.95 21.37 -9.77
N ALA A 235 -12.79 20.04 -9.76
CA ALA A 235 -12.79 19.23 -10.98
C ALA A 235 -14.07 19.39 -11.81
N ARG A 236 -15.23 19.54 -11.16
CA ARG A 236 -16.50 19.81 -11.86
C ARG A 236 -16.56 21.22 -12.44
N ALA A 237 -16.09 22.22 -11.70
CA ALA A 237 -16.06 23.61 -12.17
C ALA A 237 -15.16 23.78 -13.39
N GLU A 238 -14.02 23.08 -13.43
CA GLU A 238 -13.07 23.05 -14.55
C GLU A 238 -13.53 22.13 -15.70
N GLY A 239 -14.59 21.34 -15.49
CA GLY A 239 -15.04 20.34 -16.46
C GLY A 239 -14.02 19.23 -16.69
N ALA A 240 -13.19 18.91 -15.70
CA ALA A 240 -12.13 17.93 -15.77
C ALA A 240 -12.70 16.49 -15.92
N VAL A 241 -12.14 15.72 -16.85
CA VAL A 241 -12.62 14.35 -17.14
C VAL A 241 -12.25 13.35 -16.04
N GLU A 242 -11.32 13.70 -15.16
CA GLU A 242 -10.94 12.94 -13.96
C GLU A 242 -12.15 12.69 -13.04
N ALA A 243 -13.14 13.60 -13.05
CA ALA A 243 -14.39 13.42 -12.33
C ALA A 243 -15.22 12.21 -12.81
N LEU A 244 -14.95 11.71 -14.01
CA LEU A 244 -15.57 10.51 -14.60
C LEU A 244 -14.85 9.21 -14.21
N GLY A 245 -13.68 9.30 -13.59
CA GLY A 245 -12.91 8.16 -13.11
C GLY A 245 -11.67 7.82 -13.94
N ARG A 246 -10.72 7.12 -13.31
CA ARG A 246 -9.40 6.83 -13.89
C ARG A 246 -9.46 6.01 -15.17
N GLY A 247 -10.42 5.08 -15.28
CA GLY A 247 -10.63 4.27 -16.48
C GLY A 247 -10.97 5.16 -17.68
N VAL A 248 -11.99 6.01 -17.52
CA VAL A 248 -12.41 6.98 -18.55
C VAL A 248 -11.26 7.93 -18.88
N ARG A 249 -10.59 8.51 -17.86
CA ARG A 249 -9.44 9.40 -18.07
C ARG A 249 -8.34 8.74 -18.91
N GLY A 250 -8.06 7.46 -18.68
CA GLY A 250 -7.04 6.71 -19.42
C GLY A 250 -7.38 6.50 -20.89
N GLU A 251 -8.66 6.28 -21.22
CA GLU A 251 -9.13 6.11 -22.60
C GLU A 251 -9.14 7.41 -23.42
N LEU A 252 -9.28 8.55 -22.75
CA LEU A 252 -9.40 9.87 -23.39
C LEU A 252 -8.07 10.49 -23.82
N GLY A 253 -6.93 9.87 -23.50
CA GLY A 253 -5.61 10.31 -23.97
C GLY A 253 -5.28 11.75 -23.59
N GLY A 254 -5.05 12.61 -24.58
CA GLY A 254 -4.74 14.03 -24.40
C GLY A 254 -5.95 14.91 -24.05
N LEU A 255 -7.17 14.39 -24.12
CA LEU A 255 -8.39 15.16 -23.86
C LEU A 255 -8.65 15.21 -22.34
N THR A 256 -8.51 16.41 -21.75
CA THR A 256 -8.58 16.61 -20.30
C THR A 256 -9.90 17.21 -19.81
N THR A 257 -10.72 17.78 -20.70
CA THR A 257 -11.99 18.40 -20.34
C THR A 257 -13.18 17.75 -21.04
N VAL A 258 -14.32 17.68 -20.36
CA VAL A 258 -15.58 17.16 -20.91
C VAL A 258 -15.98 17.94 -22.16
N ALA A 259 -15.79 19.26 -22.17
CA ALA A 259 -16.06 20.09 -23.33
C ALA A 259 -15.17 19.71 -24.52
N GLY A 260 -13.86 19.52 -24.31
CA GLY A 260 -12.93 19.08 -25.36
C GLY A 260 -13.28 17.69 -25.90
N VAL A 261 -13.67 16.76 -25.04
CA VAL A 261 -14.15 15.43 -25.43
C VAL A 261 -15.39 15.52 -26.34
N LEU A 262 -16.37 16.35 -25.96
CA LEU A 262 -17.59 16.56 -26.76
C LEU A 262 -17.29 17.26 -28.10
N ALA A 263 -16.37 18.23 -28.13
CA ALA A 263 -15.93 18.89 -29.35
C ALA A 263 -15.23 17.93 -30.31
N ALA A 264 -14.34 17.07 -29.78
CA ALA A 264 -13.67 16.02 -30.54
C ALA A 264 -14.65 15.00 -31.12
N ALA A 265 -15.61 14.54 -30.30
CA ALA A 265 -16.67 13.62 -30.68
C ALA A 265 -17.57 14.19 -31.80
N ALA A 266 -17.86 15.50 -31.75
CA ALA A 266 -18.63 16.22 -32.75
C ALA A 266 -17.82 16.56 -34.03
N GLY A 267 -16.54 16.18 -34.09
CA GLY A 267 -15.66 16.48 -35.23
C GLY A 267 -15.29 17.96 -35.38
N LYS A 268 -15.50 18.77 -34.34
CA LYS A 268 -15.15 20.21 -34.33
C LYS A 268 -13.67 20.44 -34.04
N GLU A 269 -13.10 19.58 -33.22
CA GLU A 269 -11.70 19.60 -32.79
C GLU A 269 -11.12 18.17 -32.78
N GLY A 270 -9.86 18.05 -32.35
CA GLY A 270 -9.17 16.78 -32.16
C GLY A 270 -8.49 16.26 -33.43
N ASP A 271 -7.25 15.80 -33.27
CA ASP A 271 -6.48 15.16 -34.33
C ASP A 271 -7.21 13.89 -34.81
N PRO A 272 -7.61 13.79 -36.09
CA PRO A 272 -8.23 12.58 -36.62
C PRO A 272 -7.34 11.32 -36.53
N ALA A 273 -6.01 11.49 -36.42
CA ALA A 273 -5.07 10.40 -36.22
C ALA A 273 -5.00 9.92 -34.76
N ASP A 274 -5.53 10.68 -33.80
CA ASP A 274 -5.62 10.27 -32.40
C ASP A 274 -6.66 9.12 -32.25
N PRO A 275 -6.24 7.93 -31.77
CA PRO A 275 -7.15 6.80 -31.58
C PRO A 275 -8.34 7.11 -30.66
N ALA A 276 -8.16 7.97 -29.64
CA ALA A 276 -9.22 8.37 -28.72
C ALA A 276 -10.25 9.24 -29.45
N VAL A 277 -9.81 10.20 -30.26
CA VAL A 277 -10.70 11.04 -31.08
C VAL A 277 -11.48 10.19 -32.08
N ALA A 278 -10.82 9.25 -32.75
CA ALA A 278 -11.47 8.34 -33.67
C ALA A 278 -12.53 7.46 -32.97
N ALA A 279 -12.24 6.96 -31.77
CA ALA A 279 -13.19 6.20 -30.97
C ALA A 279 -14.40 7.05 -30.54
N LEU A 280 -14.16 8.29 -30.09
CA LEU A 280 -15.22 9.22 -29.71
C LEU A 280 -16.15 9.56 -30.87
N ARG A 281 -15.62 9.82 -32.07
CA ARG A 281 -16.42 10.08 -33.27
C ARG A 281 -17.28 8.87 -33.66
N ARG A 282 -16.70 7.66 -33.60
CA ARG A 282 -17.47 6.42 -33.81
C ARG A 282 -18.59 6.27 -32.78
N ALA A 283 -18.31 6.51 -31.50
CA ALA A 283 -19.32 6.44 -30.45
C ALA A 283 -20.43 7.50 -30.63
N ALA A 284 -20.08 8.71 -31.08
CA ALA A 284 -21.05 9.77 -31.37
C ALA A 284 -21.98 9.40 -32.53
N ALA A 285 -21.43 8.82 -33.62
CA ALA A 285 -22.22 8.32 -34.75
C ALA A 285 -23.21 7.23 -34.31
N LEU A 286 -22.73 6.20 -33.60
CA LEU A 286 -23.58 5.13 -33.06
C LEU A 286 -24.69 5.66 -32.13
N ARG A 287 -24.37 6.66 -31.30
CA ARG A 287 -25.36 7.31 -30.44
C ARG A 287 -26.42 8.06 -31.25
N ALA A 288 -26.03 8.76 -32.32
CA ALA A 288 -26.97 9.47 -33.18
C ALA A 288 -27.93 8.49 -33.88
N GLU A 289 -27.39 7.43 -34.49
CA GLU A 289 -28.18 6.35 -35.11
C GLU A 289 -29.18 5.73 -34.12
N ALA A 290 -28.74 5.44 -32.88
CA ALA A 290 -29.61 4.88 -31.85
C ALA A 290 -30.73 5.83 -31.40
N LEU A 291 -30.48 7.14 -31.40
CA LEU A 291 -31.49 8.14 -31.04
C LEU A 291 -32.51 8.34 -32.18
N GLU A 292 -32.05 8.35 -33.44
CA GLU A 292 -32.91 8.42 -34.62
C GLU A 292 -33.81 7.18 -34.75
N GLY A 293 -33.24 5.98 -34.52
CA GLY A 293 -34.01 4.73 -34.50
C GLY A 293 -35.10 4.67 -33.42
N ARG A 294 -34.94 5.39 -32.30
CA ARG A 294 -35.99 5.52 -31.26
C ARG A 294 -37.12 6.49 -31.65
N VAL A 295 -36.85 7.45 -32.54
CA VAL A 295 -37.87 8.36 -33.08
C VAL A 295 -38.68 7.67 -34.17
N ALA A 296 -38.06 6.79 -34.97
CA ALA A 296 -38.76 6.01 -35.99
C ALA A 296 -39.65 4.87 -35.44
N CYS A 297 -39.48 4.50 -34.17
CA CYS A 297 -40.21 3.40 -33.50
C CYS A 297 -41.29 3.89 -32.51
N ARG A 298 -41.56 5.21 -32.46
CA ARG A 298 -42.68 5.83 -31.75
C ARG A 298 -43.74 6.29 -32.73
#